data_AF-A0A952AVM3-F1
#
_entry.id   AF-A0A952AVM3-F1
#
_cell.length_a   1.000
_cell.length_b   1.000
_cell.length_c   1.000
_cell.angle_alpha   90.00
_cell.angle_beta   90.00
_cell.angle_gamma   90.00
#
_symmetry.space_group_name_H-M   'P 1'
#
loop_
_entity.id
_entity.type
_entity.pdbx_description
1 polymer ?
#
loop_
_entity_poly.entity_id
_entity_poly.type
_entity_poly.pdbx_seq_one_letter_code
_entity_poly.pdbx_strand_id
1 'polypeptide(L)'
;LTAFFDNYPVWARYPRADIYHVTSQNLATLLLLRRPPGKTVVTVHDIIPWLTRDDPELRAYDHRVAEWFDRLALAGLRRASVWLAVSEFTKATLIEVLGYDPQSIMVVSEGVA
;
A
#
# COMPACT_ATOMS: atom_id res chain seq x y z
N LEU A 1 -4.71 -17.52 -9.92
CA LEU A 1 -3.50 -17.27 -9.10
C LEU A 1 -2.58 -16.22 -9.73
N THR A 2 -2.29 -16.27 -11.05
CA THR A 2 -1.44 -15.27 -11.72
C THR A 2 -1.89 -13.83 -11.47
N ALA A 3 -3.15 -13.49 -11.80
CA ALA A 3 -3.71 -12.16 -11.54
C ALA A 3 -3.68 -11.73 -10.06
N PHE A 4 -3.66 -12.68 -9.13
CA PHE A 4 -3.59 -12.39 -7.70
C PHE A 4 -2.15 -11.99 -7.30
N PHE A 5 -1.14 -12.70 -7.82
CA PHE A 5 0.26 -12.35 -7.59
C PHE A 5 0.72 -11.13 -8.39
N ASP A 6 0.01 -10.76 -9.45
CA ASP A 6 0.23 -9.48 -10.13
C ASP A 6 -0.20 -8.29 -9.24
N ASN A 7 -1.19 -8.49 -8.37
CA ASN A 7 -1.68 -7.49 -7.40
C ASN A 7 -0.94 -7.52 -6.05
N TYR A 8 -0.44 -8.69 -5.64
CA TYR A 8 0.34 -8.87 -4.41
C TYR A 8 1.68 -9.58 -4.70
N PRO A 9 2.58 -8.96 -5.47
CA PRO A 9 3.83 -9.58 -5.85
C PRO A 9 4.75 -9.78 -4.65
N VAL A 10 5.37 -10.95 -4.60
CA VAL A 10 6.33 -11.34 -3.55
C VAL A 10 7.79 -11.16 -3.99
N TRP A 11 8.01 -10.90 -5.28
CA TRP A 11 9.34 -10.74 -5.86
C TRP A 11 9.32 -9.83 -7.08
N ALA A 12 10.37 -9.02 -7.24
CA ALA A 12 10.63 -8.25 -8.46
C ALA A 12 12.14 -8.07 -8.67
N ARG A 13 12.53 -7.84 -9.93
CA ARG A 13 13.89 -7.36 -10.25
C ARG A 13 13.91 -5.83 -10.18
N TYR A 14 14.81 -5.30 -9.36
CA TYR A 14 15.02 -3.85 -9.22
C TYR A 14 16.21 -3.41 -10.09
N PRO A 15 16.01 -2.56 -11.11
CA PRO A 15 17.13 -1.88 -11.76
C PRO A 15 17.83 -0.95 -10.76
N ARG A 16 19.09 -0.60 -11.01
CA ARG A 16 19.81 0.33 -10.12
C ARG A 16 19.16 1.71 -10.18
N ALA A 17 18.68 2.19 -9.03
CA ALA A 17 18.17 3.53 -8.81
C ALA A 17 18.37 3.94 -7.34
N ASP A 18 18.36 5.25 -7.08
CA ASP A 18 18.41 5.81 -5.73
C ASP A 18 17.03 5.82 -5.05
N ILE A 19 15.97 5.98 -5.86
CA ILE A 19 14.57 6.04 -5.44
C ILE A 19 13.75 5.03 -6.24
N TYR A 20 12.93 4.26 -5.53
CA TYR A 20 11.99 3.30 -6.10
C TYR A 20 10.58 3.73 -5.75
N HIS A 21 9.74 3.92 -6.76
CA HIS A 21 8.34 4.23 -6.58
C HIS A 21 7.49 2.97 -6.79
N VAL A 22 6.75 2.60 -5.75
CA VAL A 22 5.74 1.55 -5.78
C VAL A 22 4.40 2.26 -5.95
N THR A 23 3.73 2.01 -7.07
CA THR A 23 2.61 2.84 -7.54
C THR A 23 1.26 2.54 -6.88
N SER A 24 1.22 1.53 -6.01
CA SER A 24 0.00 1.14 -5.28
C SER A 24 0.35 0.39 -4.00
N GLN A 25 -0.50 0.52 -2.98
CA GLN A 25 -0.35 -0.10 -1.67
C GLN A 25 -0.32 -1.64 -1.72
N ASN A 26 -1.07 -2.28 -2.63
CA ASN A 26 -1.12 -3.74 -2.75
C ASN A 26 0.24 -4.35 -3.14
N LEU A 27 1.04 -3.62 -3.93
CA LEU A 27 2.40 -4.02 -4.33
C LEU A 27 3.41 -3.96 -3.17
N ALA A 28 3.05 -3.38 -2.02
CA ALA A 28 3.97 -3.23 -0.89
C ALA A 28 4.35 -4.57 -0.24
N THR A 29 3.70 -5.69 -0.59
CA THR A 29 4.18 -7.04 -0.27
C THR A 29 5.62 -7.28 -0.71
N LEU A 30 6.07 -6.61 -1.78
CA LEU A 30 7.47 -6.62 -2.23
C LEU A 30 8.44 -6.14 -1.14
N LEU A 31 8.03 -5.13 -0.37
CA LEU A 31 8.87 -4.51 0.64
C LEU A 31 9.06 -5.40 1.88
N LEU A 32 8.21 -6.39 2.09
CA LEU A 32 8.37 -7.39 3.16
C LEU A 32 9.53 -8.34 2.90
N LEU A 33 9.56 -8.91 1.69
CA LEU A 33 10.43 -10.05 1.37
C LEU A 33 11.71 -9.64 0.66
N ARG A 34 11.67 -8.60 -0.18
CA ARG A 34 12.81 -8.16 -0.97
C ARG A 34 12.76 -6.66 -1.19
N ARG A 35 13.17 -5.89 -0.18
CA ARG A 35 13.26 -4.43 -0.31
C ARG A 35 14.27 -4.05 -1.40
N PRO A 36 13.97 -3.07 -2.28
CA PRO A 36 15.00 -2.50 -3.14
C PRO A 36 16.09 -1.80 -2.30
N PRO A 37 17.31 -1.67 -2.83
CA PRO A 37 18.45 -1.16 -2.07
C PRO A 37 18.40 0.35 -1.77
N GLY A 38 17.55 1.11 -2.46
CA GLY A 38 17.40 2.56 -2.29
C GLY A 38 16.18 2.95 -1.45
N LYS A 39 15.87 4.25 -1.46
CA LYS A 39 14.67 4.78 -0.79
C LYS A 39 13.42 4.35 -1.52
N THR A 40 12.37 4.05 -0.76
CA THR A 40 11.10 3.54 -1.29
C THR A 40 9.98 4.52 -1.03
N VAL A 41 9.31 4.96 -2.09
CA VAL A 41 8.10 5.78 -2.02
C VAL A 41 6.94 4.91 -2.45
N VAL A 42 5.82 4.94 -1.73
CA VAL A 42 4.62 4.15 -2.09
C VAL A 42 3.43 5.08 -2.25
N THR A 43 2.72 5.00 -3.38
CA THR A 43 1.40 5.63 -3.52
C THR A 43 0.36 4.78 -2.81
N VAL A 44 -0.47 5.42 -2.01
CA VAL A 44 -1.63 4.84 -1.34
C VAL A 44 -2.87 5.49 -1.92
N HIS A 45 -3.67 4.69 -2.61
CA HIS A 45 -4.95 5.11 -3.17
C HIS A 45 -6.01 5.18 -2.09
N ASP A 46 -6.11 4.10 -1.32
CA ASP A 46 -7.01 3.99 -0.18
C ASP A 46 -6.56 2.83 0.72
N ILE A 47 -7.25 2.71 1.85
CA ILE A 47 -7.23 1.52 2.70
C ILE A 47 -8.67 1.04 2.96
N ILE A 48 -9.59 1.28 2.04
CA ILE A 48 -11.02 1.00 2.19
C ILE A 48 -11.27 -0.48 2.53
N PRO A 49 -10.66 -1.47 1.87
CA PRO A 49 -10.83 -2.87 2.25
C PRO A 49 -10.47 -3.12 3.71
N TRP A 50 -9.47 -2.41 4.24
CA TRP A 50 -9.09 -2.48 5.64
C TRP A 50 -10.08 -1.77 6.56
N LEU A 51 -10.60 -0.61 6.16
CA LEU A 51 -11.59 0.16 6.92
C LEU A 51 -12.91 -0.61 7.09
N THR A 52 -13.38 -1.30 6.06
CA THR A 52 -14.67 -2.00 6.05
C THR A 52 -14.57 -3.48 6.41
N ARG A 53 -13.40 -3.97 6.83
CA ARG A 53 -13.14 -5.40 7.05
C ARG A 53 -14.08 -6.08 8.07
N ASP A 54 -14.55 -5.31 9.04
CA ASP A 54 -15.39 -5.77 10.15
C ASP A 54 -16.89 -5.51 9.90
N ASP A 55 -17.25 -4.88 8.77
CA ASP A 55 -18.63 -4.59 8.36
C ASP A 55 -19.12 -5.64 7.33
N PRO A 56 -20.08 -6.53 7.67
CA PRO A 56 -20.54 -7.57 6.75
C PRO A 56 -21.15 -7.08 5.44
N GLU A 57 -21.71 -5.86 5.40
CA GLU A 57 -22.37 -5.30 4.20
C GLU A 57 -21.37 -4.59 3.28
N LEU A 58 -20.30 -4.02 3.85
CA LEU A 58 -19.29 -3.24 3.13
C LEU A 58 -17.95 -3.94 2.95
N ARG A 59 -17.82 -5.17 3.47
CA ARG A 59 -16.57 -5.94 3.42
C ARG A 59 -16.18 -6.25 1.97
N ALA A 60 -15.04 -5.70 1.55
CA ALA A 60 -14.50 -5.87 0.19
C ALA A 60 -13.71 -7.17 -0.02
N TYR A 61 -13.56 -8.02 0.99
CA TYR A 61 -12.79 -9.27 0.87
C TYR A 61 -13.67 -10.47 0.50
N ASP A 62 -13.52 -10.96 -0.72
CA ASP A 62 -14.23 -12.15 -1.20
C ASP A 62 -13.85 -13.43 -0.45
N HIS A 63 -12.62 -13.50 0.06
CA HIS A 63 -12.11 -14.68 0.78
C HIS A 63 -11.01 -14.33 1.79
N ARG A 64 -10.86 -15.17 2.82
CA ARG A 64 -9.85 -14.99 3.91
C ARG A 64 -8.42 -14.85 3.39
N VAL A 65 -8.12 -15.47 2.25
CA VAL A 65 -6.80 -15.35 1.62
C VAL A 65 -6.56 -13.91 1.13
N ALA A 66 -7.55 -13.23 0.54
CA ALA A 66 -7.40 -11.85 0.07
C ALA A 66 -7.13 -10.91 1.25
N GLU A 67 -7.90 -11.06 2.32
CA GLU A 67 -7.66 -10.31 3.57
C GLU A 67 -6.25 -10.55 4.13
N TRP A 68 -5.77 -11.79 4.09
CA TRP A 68 -4.43 -12.11 4.58
C TRP A 68 -3.32 -11.45 3.74
N PHE A 69 -3.45 -11.41 2.42
CA PHE A 69 -2.50 -10.71 1.56
C PHE A 69 -2.59 -9.19 1.69
N ASP A 70 -3.78 -8.65 1.91
CA ASP A 70 -3.93 -7.21 2.20
C ASP A 70 -3.21 -6.83 3.50
N ARG A 71 -3.34 -7.66 4.55
CA ARG A 71 -2.56 -7.51 5.79
C ARG A 71 -1.05 -7.52 5.53
N LEU A 72 -0.57 -8.40 4.64
CA LEU A 72 0.84 -8.42 4.24
C LEU A 72 1.23 -7.16 3.48
N ALA A 73 0.39 -6.68 2.57
CA ALA A 73 0.62 -5.43 1.86
C ALA A 73 0.73 -4.26 2.84
N LEU A 74 -0.20 -4.13 3.79
CA LEU A 74 -0.15 -3.10 4.84
C LEU A 74 1.07 -3.23 5.76
N ALA A 75 1.49 -4.46 6.09
CA ALA A 75 2.72 -4.68 6.84
C ALA A 75 3.97 -4.28 6.03
N GLY A 76 3.98 -4.55 4.73
CA GLY A 76 5.04 -4.12 3.81
C GLY A 76 5.05 -2.62 3.59
N LEU A 77 3.87 -2.00 3.54
CA LEU A 77 3.66 -0.57 3.36
C LEU A 77 4.36 0.24 4.46
N ARG A 78 4.37 -0.27 5.70
CA ARG A 78 5.10 0.34 6.83
C ARG A 78 6.61 0.44 6.62
N ARG A 79 7.18 -0.28 5.64
CA ARG A 79 8.62 -0.26 5.33
C ARG A 79 8.99 0.79 4.29
N ALA A 80 8.02 1.51 3.75
CA ALA A 80 8.26 2.65 2.89
C ALA A 80 9.01 3.76 3.64
N SER A 81 9.72 4.60 2.90
CA SER A 81 10.37 5.81 3.42
C SER A 81 9.41 7.01 3.42
N VAL A 82 8.50 7.06 2.43
CA VAL A 82 7.48 8.10 2.27
C VAL A 82 6.22 7.45 1.69
N TRP A 83 5.06 7.92 2.13
CA TRP A 83 3.75 7.57 1.57
C TRP A 83 3.18 8.75 0.78
N LEU A 84 2.75 8.51 -0.46
CA LEU A 84 2.00 9.46 -1.27
C LEU A 84 0.52 9.11 -1.16
N ALA A 85 -0.22 9.84 -0.34
CA ALA A 85 -1.66 9.71 -0.26
C ALA A 85 -2.31 10.47 -1.43
N VAL A 86 -3.27 9.86 -2.12
CA VAL A 86 -3.96 10.52 -3.24
C VAL A 86 -4.99 11.57 -2.83
N SER A 87 -5.26 11.69 -1.52
CA SER A 87 -6.19 12.69 -0.98
C SER A 87 -5.89 12.96 0.49
N GLU A 88 -6.43 14.07 1.02
CA GLU A 88 -6.40 14.35 2.46
C GLU A 88 -7.15 13.27 3.26
N PHE A 89 -8.23 12.70 2.70
CA PHE A 89 -8.93 11.58 3.32
C PHE A 89 -8.03 10.35 3.46
N THR A 90 -7.30 9.99 2.40
CA THR A 90 -6.36 8.86 2.44
C THR A 90 -5.24 9.13 3.45
N LYS A 91 -4.72 10.37 3.54
CA LYS A 91 -3.74 10.74 4.57
C LYS A 91 -4.30 10.61 5.98
N ALA A 92 -5.50 11.13 6.24
CA ALA A 92 -6.15 11.05 7.56
C ALA A 92 -6.33 9.59 8.00
N THR A 93 -6.83 8.73 7.11
CA THR A 93 -7.03 7.31 7.42
C THR A 93 -5.71 6.57 7.69
N LEU A 94 -4.62 6.88 6.98
CA LEU A 94 -3.29 6.34 7.29
C LEU A 94 -2.80 6.72 8.69
N ILE A 95 -3.07 7.96 9.14
CA ILE A 95 -2.67 8.44 10.47
C ILE A 95 -3.56 7.81 11.53
N GLU A 96 -4.88 7.97 11.40
CA GLU A 96 -5.85 7.63 12.44
C GLU A 96 -6.03 6.13 12.62
N VAL A 97 -6.00 5.36 11.51
CA VAL A 97 -6.30 3.93 11.53
C VAL A 97 -5.03 3.07 11.57
N LEU A 98 -3.97 3.49 10.88
CA LEU A 98 -2.72 2.72 10.80
C LEU A 98 -1.58 3.29 11.64
N GLY A 99 -1.76 4.46 12.26
CA GLY A 99 -0.77 5.10 13.12
C GLY A 99 0.50 5.50 12.38
N TYR A 100 0.38 5.97 11.13
CA TYR A 100 1.53 6.42 10.34
C TYR A 100 1.95 7.82 10.77
N ASP A 101 3.26 8.09 10.69
CA ASP A 101 3.82 9.40 11.01
C ASP A 101 3.38 10.46 9.96
N PRO A 102 2.69 11.53 10.37
CA PRO A 102 2.23 12.57 9.45
C PRO A 102 3.35 13.26 8.67
N GLN A 103 4.58 13.34 9.22
CA GLN A 103 5.71 13.98 8.53
C GLN A 103 6.25 13.14 7.36
N SER A 104 5.90 11.86 7.33
CA SER A 104 6.30 10.90 6.30
C SER A 104 5.21 10.68 5.24
N ILE A 105 4.09 11.43 5.30
CA ILE A 105 2.97 11.33 4.35
C ILE A 105 2.81 12.66 3.59
N MET A 106 2.84 12.58 2.25
CA MET A 106 2.57 13.70 1.36
C MET A 106 1.26 13.45 0.61
N VAL A 107 0.45 14.50 0.42
CA VAL A 107 -0.76 14.40 -0.41
C VAL A 107 -0.41 14.83 -1.83
N VAL A 108 -0.68 13.96 -2.79
CA VAL A 108 -0.53 14.22 -4.22
C VAL A 108 -1.79 13.73 -4.92
N SER A 109 -2.70 14.65 -5.22
CA SER A 109 -3.97 14.32 -5.87
C SER A 109 -3.77 13.75 -7.27
N GLU A 110 -4.61 12.79 -7.64
CA GLU A 110 -4.66 12.29 -9.02
C GLU A 110 -5.16 13.39 -9.98
N GLY A 111 -4.63 13.38 -11.19
CA GLY A 111 -5.06 14.31 -12.23
C GLY A 111 -6.45 13.93 -12.77
N VAL A 112 -7.31 14.93 -12.96
CA VAL A 112 -8.56 14.81 -13.71
C VAL A 112 -8.43 15.60 -15.01
N ALA A 113 -8.96 15.05 -16.11
CA ALA A 113 -8.93 15.64 -17.45
C ALA A 113 -10.35 15.92 -17.95
#